data_AF-A0A9N9RGU6-F1
#
_entry.id   AF-A0A9N9RGU6-F1
#
_cell.length_a   1.000
_cell.length_b   1.000
_cell.length_c   1.000
_cell.angle_alpha   90.00
_cell.angle_beta   90.00
_cell.angle_gamma   90.00
#
_symmetry.space_group_name_H-M   'P 1'
#
loop_
_entity.id
_entity.type
_entity.pdbx_description
1 polymer ?
#
loop_
_entity_poly.entity_id
_entity_poly.type
_entity_poly.pdbx_seq_one_letter_code
_entity_poly.pdbx_strand_id
1 'polypeptide(L)'
;MDEEVSFLERDPVYEPVTVCKCLIDQDSSEAVVISERKRQILTTVTRTESYLKERRIPELVRFLLSKLLAERPNKPVIFLEKLVNDCMLFRAGHGAAPVLYENKYETEILLLFFLALHKYLINTYLKHFRHLEAVVKSFDPGQRGWLSAGQTRRAFITLGLQPDDDLDERISSDEVLNTLRQRQESELFELLSAGMDLPENTESSKSDSSDT
;
A
#
# COMPACT_ATOMS: atom_id res chain seq x y z
N MET A 1 39.10 0.64 69.32
CA MET A 1 37.96 0.24 68.48
C MET A 1 37.36 1.52 67.95
N ASP A 2 36.81 1.46 66.75
CA ASP A 2 36.19 2.55 65.97
C ASP A 2 37.10 3.09 64.84
N GLU A 3 37.17 2.30 63.76
CA GLU A 3 37.52 2.76 62.41
C GLU A 3 36.22 3.18 61.71
N GLU A 4 36.03 4.48 61.45
CA GLU A 4 34.96 4.98 60.58
C GLU A 4 35.47 5.08 59.13
N VAL A 5 34.88 4.27 58.25
CA VAL A 5 35.13 4.24 56.81
C VAL A 5 34.17 5.20 56.12
N SER A 6 34.68 6.32 55.61
CA SER A 6 33.92 7.28 54.82
C SER A 6 33.71 6.76 53.39
N PHE A 7 32.50 6.32 53.09
CA PHE A 7 32.04 5.90 51.76
C PHE A 7 31.61 7.14 50.95
N LEU A 8 32.43 7.59 50.01
CA LEU A 8 32.07 8.67 49.09
C LEU A 8 31.25 8.09 47.93
N GLU A 9 29.94 8.27 47.97
CA GLU A 9 29.04 8.01 46.84
C GLU A 9 29.33 9.01 45.72
N ARG A 10 29.64 8.49 44.52
CA ARG A 10 29.92 9.27 43.32
C ARG A 10 28.62 9.34 42.51
N ASP A 11 28.07 10.54 42.34
CA ASP A 11 26.86 10.73 41.52
C ASP A 11 27.09 10.25 40.08
N PRO A 12 26.16 9.49 39.48
CA PRO A 12 26.26 9.06 38.10
C PRO A 12 26.13 10.26 37.16
N VAL A 13 27.16 10.48 36.34
CA VAL A 13 27.15 11.44 35.23
C VAL A 13 26.33 10.82 34.09
N TYR A 14 25.11 11.33 33.88
CA TYR A 14 24.28 10.94 32.74
C TYR A 14 24.66 11.78 31.52
N GLU A 15 25.16 11.13 30.48
CA GLU A 15 25.31 11.77 29.17
C GLU A 15 23.92 11.98 28.55
N PRO A 16 23.64 13.16 27.96
CA PRO A 16 22.36 13.45 27.36
C PRO A 16 22.12 12.52 26.16
N VAL A 17 21.02 11.78 26.19
CA VAL A 17 20.57 10.94 25.08
C VAL A 17 20.33 11.83 23.86
N THR A 18 21.18 11.72 22.85
CA THR A 18 21.01 12.43 21.58
C THR A 18 19.88 11.77 20.79
N VAL A 19 18.67 12.31 20.90
CA VAL A 19 17.54 11.93 20.08
C VAL A 19 17.80 12.39 18.64
N CYS A 20 17.53 11.52 17.65
CA CYS A 20 17.71 11.84 16.23
C CYS A 20 16.93 13.11 15.86
N LYS A 21 17.58 14.04 15.14
CA LYS A 21 16.95 15.25 14.58
C LYS A 21 15.72 14.96 13.71
N CYS A 22 15.60 13.74 13.19
CA CYS A 22 14.45 13.26 12.44
C CYS A 22 13.14 13.20 13.24
N LEU A 23 13.16 13.41 14.57
CA LEU A 23 11.98 13.51 15.43
C LEU A 23 11.59 14.94 15.81
N ILE A 24 12.37 15.96 15.40
CA ILE A 24 12.20 17.35 15.85
C ILE A 24 11.63 18.27 14.74
N ASP A 25 11.60 17.84 13.48
CA ASP A 25 11.09 18.67 12.39
C ASP A 25 9.56 18.56 12.27
N GLN A 26 8.85 19.46 12.96
CA GLN A 26 7.42 19.69 12.82
C GLN A 26 7.06 20.71 11.70
N ASP A 27 8.02 21.24 10.95
CA ASP A 27 7.78 22.41 10.08
C ASP A 27 8.26 22.30 8.61
N SER A 28 8.60 21.12 8.07
CA SER A 28 8.85 20.98 6.62
C SER A 28 7.66 20.33 5.90
N SER A 29 6.50 20.99 5.93
CA SER A 29 5.47 20.80 4.91
C SER A 29 5.97 21.43 3.59
N GLU A 30 7.04 20.88 3.01
CA GLU A 30 7.26 21.07 1.59
C GLU A 30 6.09 20.41 0.88
N ALA A 31 5.24 21.23 0.24
CA ALA A 31 4.14 20.75 -0.55
C ALA A 31 4.70 19.79 -1.61
N VAL A 32 4.53 18.49 -1.37
CA VAL A 32 4.95 17.44 -2.30
C VAL A 32 4.28 17.76 -3.62
N VAL A 33 5.08 18.15 -4.61
CA VAL A 33 4.59 18.46 -5.96
C VAL A 33 4.19 17.12 -6.58
N ILE A 34 2.94 16.73 -6.35
CA ILE A 34 2.35 15.52 -6.92
C ILE A 34 2.31 15.74 -8.44
N SER A 35 3.10 14.97 -9.17
CA SER A 35 3.08 15.02 -10.64
C SER A 35 1.67 14.76 -11.17
N GLU A 36 1.30 15.37 -12.30
CA GLU A 36 -0.06 15.27 -12.86
C GLU A 36 -0.51 13.80 -13.03
N ARG A 37 0.43 12.92 -13.37
CA ARG A 37 0.20 11.48 -13.46
C ARG A 37 -0.12 10.85 -12.11
N LYS A 38 0.63 11.18 -11.05
CA LYS A 38 0.37 10.70 -9.68
C LYS A 38 -1.02 11.15 -9.21
N ARG A 39 -1.39 12.40 -9.51
CA ARG A 39 -2.73 12.93 -9.20
C ARG A 39 -3.85 12.18 -9.94
N GLN A 40 -3.66 11.87 -11.23
CA GLN A 40 -4.63 11.08 -12.01
C GLN A 40 -4.76 9.64 -11.50
N ILE A 41 -3.65 9.02 -11.09
CA ILE A 41 -3.68 7.67 -10.51
C ILE A 41 -4.39 7.68 -9.17
N LEU A 42 -4.04 8.59 -8.26
CA LEU A 42 -4.67 8.73 -6.95
C LEU A 42 -6.17 8.97 -7.07
N THR A 43 -6.58 9.92 -7.90
CA THR A 43 -8.01 10.19 -8.14
C THR A 43 -8.75 8.98 -8.71
N THR A 44 -8.12 8.19 -9.59
CA THR A 44 -8.71 6.96 -10.12
C THR A 44 -8.83 5.88 -9.04
N VAL A 45 -7.79 5.72 -8.21
CA VAL A 45 -7.79 4.76 -7.10
C VAL A 45 -8.85 5.13 -6.06
N THR A 46 -8.89 6.39 -5.61
CA THR A 46 -9.90 6.88 -4.67
C THR A 46 -11.31 6.71 -5.23
N ARG A 47 -11.56 7.07 -6.50
CA ARG A 47 -12.89 6.88 -7.13
C ARG A 47 -13.27 5.40 -7.20
N THR A 48 -12.32 4.53 -7.49
CA THR A 48 -12.55 3.08 -7.52
C THR A 48 -12.84 2.55 -6.12
N GLU A 49 -12.07 2.97 -5.13
CA GLU A 49 -12.26 2.56 -3.73
C GLU A 49 -13.61 3.01 -3.20
N SER A 50 -13.99 4.28 -3.40
CA SER A 50 -15.31 4.79 -3.01
C SER A 50 -16.43 4.01 -3.69
N TYR A 51 -16.32 3.76 -5.00
CA TYR A 51 -17.30 2.94 -5.72
C TYR A 51 -17.44 1.53 -5.13
N LEU A 52 -16.30 0.88 -4.83
CA LEU A 52 -16.30 -0.47 -4.25
C LEU A 52 -16.89 -0.48 -2.83
N LYS A 53 -16.57 0.51 -2.00
CA LYS A 53 -17.09 0.66 -0.62
C LYS A 53 -18.58 0.97 -0.60
N GLU A 54 -19.04 1.95 -1.38
CA GLU A 54 -20.46 2.32 -1.47
C GLU A 54 -21.33 1.13 -1.90
N ARG A 55 -20.81 0.32 -2.83
CA ARG A 55 -21.51 -0.88 -3.32
C ARG A 55 -21.29 -2.11 -2.45
N ARG A 56 -20.49 -2.01 -1.38
CA ARG A 56 -20.13 -3.11 -0.48
C ARG A 56 -19.61 -4.35 -1.21
N ILE A 57 -18.91 -4.12 -2.33
CA ILE A 57 -18.37 -5.18 -3.19
C ILE A 57 -17.33 -6.01 -2.43
N PRO A 58 -16.40 -5.43 -1.64
CA PRO A 58 -15.45 -6.21 -0.86
C PRO A 58 -16.12 -7.18 0.13
N GLU A 59 -17.20 -6.77 0.79
CA GLU A 59 -17.95 -7.61 1.72
C GLU A 59 -18.69 -8.75 1.00
N LEU A 60 -19.29 -8.46 -0.15
CA LEU A 60 -19.91 -9.48 -1.00
C LEU A 60 -18.88 -10.51 -1.48
N VAL A 61 -17.72 -10.06 -1.96
CA VAL A 61 -16.65 -10.95 -2.41
C VAL A 61 -16.12 -11.81 -1.25
N ARG A 62 -15.91 -11.20 -0.08
CA ARG A 62 -15.50 -11.94 1.13
C ARG A 62 -16.53 -13.01 1.49
N PHE A 63 -17.82 -12.67 1.47
CA PHE A 63 -18.91 -13.62 1.73
C PHE A 63 -18.93 -14.79 0.75
N LEU A 64 -18.91 -14.51 -0.55
CA LEU A 64 -18.95 -15.52 -1.60
C LEU A 64 -17.77 -16.49 -1.48
N LEU A 65 -16.57 -15.95 -1.22
CA LEU A 65 -15.36 -16.75 -1.05
C LEU A 65 -15.40 -17.58 0.24
N SER A 66 -15.85 -17.01 1.35
CA SER A 66 -16.04 -17.75 2.61
C SER A 66 -17.00 -18.94 2.42
N LYS A 67 -18.14 -18.74 1.76
CA LYS A 67 -19.10 -19.82 1.46
C LYS A 67 -18.51 -20.88 0.53
N LEU A 68 -17.78 -20.45 -0.50
CA LEU A 68 -17.12 -21.36 -1.43
C LEU A 68 -16.09 -22.26 -0.72
N LEU A 69 -15.28 -21.68 0.17
CA LEU A 69 -14.24 -22.39 0.91
C LEU A 69 -14.79 -23.32 1.99
N ALA A 70 -15.91 -22.93 2.62
CA ALA A 70 -16.58 -23.75 3.63
C ALA A 70 -17.25 -24.99 3.01
N GLU A 71 -18.01 -24.80 1.93
CA GLU A 71 -18.80 -25.87 1.31
C GLU A 71 -17.97 -26.76 0.36
N ARG A 72 -16.86 -26.25 -0.17
CA ARG A 72 -15.96 -26.95 -1.12
C ARG A 72 -16.71 -27.71 -2.23
N PRO A 73 -17.62 -27.04 -2.98
CA PRO A 73 -18.45 -27.70 -3.96
C PRO A 73 -17.62 -28.27 -5.12
N ASN A 74 -17.99 -29.46 -5.60
CA ASN A 74 -17.37 -30.07 -6.80
C ASN A 74 -17.53 -29.22 -8.08
N LYS A 75 -18.53 -28.31 -8.10
CA LYS A 75 -18.83 -27.41 -9.21
C LYS A 75 -18.91 -25.96 -8.70
N PRO A 76 -17.77 -25.30 -8.46
CA PRO A 76 -17.71 -24.01 -7.75
C PRO A 76 -18.44 -22.87 -8.47
N VAL A 77 -18.40 -22.85 -9.80
CA VAL A 77 -19.07 -21.82 -10.60
C VAL A 77 -20.60 -21.89 -10.46
N ILE A 78 -21.19 -23.08 -10.58
CA ILE A 78 -22.64 -23.29 -10.45
C ILE A 78 -23.12 -22.95 -9.03
N PHE A 79 -22.31 -23.30 -8.02
CA PHE A 79 -22.59 -22.95 -6.64
C PHE A 79 -22.61 -21.43 -6.43
N LEU A 80 -21.60 -20.71 -6.95
CA LEU A 80 -21.54 -19.25 -6.84
C LEU A 80 -22.67 -18.56 -7.59
N GLU A 81 -23.04 -19.05 -8.78
CA GLU A 81 -24.18 -18.53 -9.54
C GLU A 81 -25.48 -18.64 -8.74
N LYS A 82 -25.74 -19.82 -8.15
CA LYS A 82 -26.89 -20.01 -7.28
C LYS A 82 -26.86 -19.08 -6.07
N LEU A 83 -25.70 -18.98 -5.40
CA LEU A 83 -25.54 -18.13 -4.22
C LEU A 83 -25.77 -16.64 -4.52
N VAL A 84 -25.27 -16.15 -5.66
CA VAL A 84 -25.51 -14.77 -6.11
C VAL A 84 -26.98 -14.56 -6.46
N ASN A 85 -27.63 -15.52 -7.13
CA ASN A 85 -29.07 -15.46 -7.40
C ASN A 85 -29.89 -15.42 -6.11
N ASP A 86 -29.54 -16.23 -5.10
CA ASP A 86 -30.18 -16.22 -3.79
C ASP A 86 -30.00 -14.86 -3.09
N CYS A 87 -28.81 -14.25 -3.18
CA CYS A 87 -28.57 -12.88 -2.69
C CYS A 87 -29.45 -11.84 -3.42
N MET A 88 -29.61 -11.96 -4.73
CA MET A 88 -30.45 -11.05 -5.52
C MET A 88 -31.92 -11.19 -5.16
N LEU A 89 -32.42 -12.42 -4.99
CA LEU A 89 -33.79 -12.69 -4.56
C LEU A 89 -34.05 -12.12 -3.17
N PHE A 90 -33.15 -12.35 -2.22
CA PHE A 90 -33.27 -11.80 -0.87
C PHE A 90 -33.32 -10.26 -0.88
N ARG A 91 -32.46 -9.63 -1.69
CA ARG A 91 -32.48 -8.17 -1.86
C ARG A 91 -33.79 -7.65 -2.47
N ALA A 92 -34.48 -8.46 -3.29
CA ALA A 92 -35.80 -8.14 -3.82
C ALA A 92 -36.95 -8.40 -2.82
N GLY A 93 -36.63 -8.82 -1.58
CA GLY A 93 -37.62 -9.16 -0.55
C GLY A 93 -38.17 -10.59 -0.67
N HIS A 94 -37.51 -11.45 -1.45
CA HIS A 94 -37.92 -12.83 -1.67
C HIS A 94 -36.91 -13.81 -1.09
N GLY A 95 -37.38 -14.82 -0.34
CA GLY A 95 -36.52 -15.87 0.20
C GLY A 95 -35.80 -15.48 1.50
N ALA A 96 -35.02 -16.42 2.02
CA ALA A 96 -34.28 -16.25 3.27
C ALA A 96 -32.94 -15.56 3.02
N ALA A 97 -32.47 -14.78 4.00
CA ALA A 97 -31.14 -14.16 3.95
C ALA A 97 -30.08 -15.26 3.80
N PRO A 98 -29.21 -15.19 2.77
CA PRO A 98 -28.02 -16.04 2.72
C PRO A 98 -27.16 -15.70 3.94
N VAL A 99 -27.16 -16.57 4.95
CA VAL A 99 -26.58 -16.26 6.27
C VAL A 99 -25.10 -15.95 6.10
N LEU A 100 -24.76 -14.67 6.30
CA LEU A 100 -23.43 -14.09 6.12
C LEU A 100 -22.40 -14.60 7.13
N TYR A 101 -22.85 -14.99 8.32
CA TYR A 101 -22.01 -15.46 9.42
C TYR A 101 -22.73 -16.56 10.21
N GLU A 102 -22.40 -17.81 9.93
CA GLU A 102 -22.48 -18.83 10.98
C GLU A 102 -21.10 -18.86 11.64
N ASN A 103 -21.08 -18.60 12.95
CA ASN A 103 -19.93 -18.35 13.87
C ASN A 103 -18.77 -19.38 13.90
N LYS A 104 -18.59 -20.22 12.87
CA LYS A 104 -17.63 -21.35 12.92
C LYS A 104 -16.31 -21.14 12.18
N TYR A 105 -16.11 -20.06 11.41
CA TYR A 105 -14.92 -19.93 10.54
C TYR A 105 -14.25 -18.54 10.52
N GLU A 106 -14.54 -17.67 11.49
CA GLU A 106 -14.10 -16.28 11.44
C GLU A 106 -12.58 -16.09 11.44
N THR A 107 -11.80 -16.95 12.08
CA THR A 107 -10.36 -16.72 12.27
C THR A 107 -9.46 -17.31 11.19
N GLU A 108 -9.70 -18.53 10.71
CA GLU A 108 -8.81 -19.17 9.73
C GLU A 108 -8.98 -18.62 8.31
N ILE A 109 -10.22 -18.29 7.91
CA ILE A 109 -10.48 -17.77 6.56
C ILE A 109 -10.00 -16.32 6.44
N LEU A 110 -10.15 -15.50 7.48
CA LEU A 110 -9.59 -14.14 7.49
C LEU A 110 -8.07 -14.16 7.45
N LEU A 111 -7.41 -15.11 8.13
CA LEU A 111 -5.96 -15.26 8.07
C LEU A 111 -5.50 -15.72 6.68
N LEU A 112 -6.18 -16.69 6.07
CA LEU A 112 -5.90 -17.12 4.69
C LEU A 112 -6.15 -16.00 3.68
N PHE A 113 -7.16 -15.16 3.90
CA PHE A 113 -7.44 -14.00 3.04
C PHE A 113 -6.39 -12.91 3.21
N PHE A 114 -6.01 -12.57 4.44
CA PHE A 114 -4.91 -11.64 4.71
C PHE A 114 -3.63 -12.15 4.07
N LEU A 115 -3.28 -13.43 4.26
CA LEU A 115 -2.10 -14.02 3.65
C LEU A 115 -2.21 -14.06 2.12
N ALA A 116 -3.37 -14.35 1.54
CA ALA A 116 -3.56 -14.35 0.09
C ALA A 116 -3.51 -12.95 -0.51
N LEU A 117 -4.10 -11.96 0.14
CA LEU A 117 -4.08 -10.55 -0.28
C LEU A 117 -2.67 -9.98 -0.13
N HIS A 118 -2.00 -10.27 0.99
CA HIS A 118 -0.60 -9.91 1.22
C HIS A 118 0.30 -10.59 0.18
N LYS A 119 0.07 -11.87 -0.15
CA LYS A 119 0.84 -12.60 -1.18
C LYS A 119 0.51 -12.13 -2.60
N TYR A 120 -0.69 -11.64 -2.87
CA TYR A 120 -1.08 -11.02 -4.14
C TYR A 120 -0.46 -9.63 -4.30
N LEU A 121 -0.49 -8.81 -3.25
CA LEU A 121 0.21 -7.53 -3.18
C LEU A 121 1.73 -7.74 -3.34
N ILE A 122 2.31 -8.65 -2.55
CA ILE A 122 3.74 -9.02 -2.65
C ILE A 122 4.07 -9.56 -4.05
N ASN A 123 3.24 -10.40 -4.68
CA ASN A 123 3.51 -10.88 -6.04
C ASN A 123 3.40 -9.76 -7.09
N THR A 124 2.49 -8.81 -6.90
CA THR A 124 2.36 -7.66 -7.79
C THR A 124 3.61 -6.77 -7.67
N TYR A 125 4.12 -6.57 -6.45
CA TYR A 125 5.42 -5.96 -6.17
C TYR A 125 6.59 -6.75 -6.79
N LEU A 126 6.60 -8.08 -6.64
CA LEU A 126 7.66 -8.96 -7.17
C LEU A 126 7.67 -8.98 -8.71
N LYS A 127 6.52 -8.77 -9.35
CA LYS A 127 6.40 -8.65 -10.81
C LYS A 127 7.01 -7.33 -11.31
N HIS A 128 6.90 -6.25 -10.55
CA HIS A 128 7.65 -5.01 -10.82
C HIS A 128 9.16 -5.21 -10.69
N PHE A 129 9.61 -5.99 -9.70
CA PHE A 129 11.03 -6.29 -9.50
C PHE A 129 11.68 -6.99 -10.70
N ARG A 130 11.01 -8.00 -11.27
CA ARG A 130 11.52 -8.69 -12.48
C ARG A 130 11.57 -7.77 -13.70
N HIS A 131 10.73 -6.74 -13.75
CA HIS A 131 10.72 -5.78 -14.84
C HIS A 131 11.90 -4.80 -14.74
N LEU A 132 12.26 -4.37 -13.54
CA LEU A 132 13.42 -3.49 -13.29
C LEU A 132 14.73 -4.09 -13.81
N GLU A 133 15.03 -5.35 -13.47
CA GLU A 133 16.23 -6.02 -13.97
C GLU A 133 16.24 -6.12 -15.50
N ALA A 134 15.11 -6.47 -16.10
CA ALA A 134 14.99 -6.57 -17.55
C ALA A 134 15.22 -5.21 -18.23
N VAL A 135 14.69 -4.13 -17.65
CA VAL A 135 14.92 -2.77 -18.12
C VAL A 135 16.40 -2.41 -18.03
N VAL A 136 17.04 -2.59 -16.87
CA VAL A 136 18.48 -2.28 -16.72
C VAL A 136 19.34 -3.10 -17.69
N LYS A 137 19.07 -4.40 -17.83
CA LYS A 137 19.77 -5.28 -18.78
C LYS A 137 19.57 -4.85 -20.24
N SER A 138 18.39 -4.33 -20.61
CA SER A 138 18.15 -3.82 -21.97
C SER A 138 18.99 -2.59 -22.32
N PHE A 139 19.37 -1.80 -21.31
CA PHE A 139 20.24 -0.64 -21.46
C PHE A 139 21.73 -0.97 -21.29
N ASP A 140 22.10 -2.19 -20.89
CA ASP A 140 23.46 -2.73 -20.92
C ASP A 140 23.58 -3.99 -21.81
N PRO A 141 23.40 -3.86 -23.14
CA PRO A 141 23.40 -5.00 -24.06
C PRO A 141 24.76 -5.71 -24.13
N GLY A 142 25.84 -5.07 -23.68
CA GLY A 142 27.19 -5.63 -23.64
C GLY A 142 27.53 -6.31 -22.32
N GLN A 143 26.63 -6.33 -21.34
CA GLN A 143 26.88 -6.81 -19.98
C GLN A 143 28.18 -6.22 -19.39
N ARG A 144 28.40 -4.92 -19.62
CA ARG A 144 29.58 -4.21 -19.15
C ARG A 144 29.54 -4.00 -17.63
N GLY A 145 28.36 -4.13 -17.01
CA GLY A 145 28.14 -3.92 -15.58
C GLY A 145 28.02 -2.45 -15.20
N TRP A 146 27.89 -1.56 -16.18
CA TRP A 146 27.68 -0.12 -15.97
C TRP A 146 26.89 0.52 -17.10
N LEU A 147 26.21 1.61 -16.79
CA LEU A 147 25.44 2.43 -17.71
C LEU A 147 25.99 3.85 -17.75
N SER A 148 25.90 4.49 -18.91
CA SER A 148 26.21 5.92 -19.01
C SER A 148 25.07 6.79 -18.47
N ALA A 149 25.36 8.04 -18.09
CA ALA A 149 24.35 9.00 -17.65
C ALA A 149 23.11 9.05 -18.58
N GLY A 150 23.34 9.06 -19.90
CA GLY A 150 22.25 9.05 -20.88
C GLY A 150 21.45 7.74 -20.92
N GLN A 151 22.09 6.60 -20.67
CA GLN A 151 21.40 5.31 -20.56
C GLN A 151 20.59 5.22 -19.28
N THR A 152 21.16 5.63 -18.15
CA THR A 152 20.49 5.73 -16.85
C THR A 152 19.26 6.63 -16.94
N ARG A 153 19.41 7.83 -17.51
CA ARG A 153 18.29 8.78 -17.70
C ARG A 153 17.15 8.16 -18.50
N ARG A 154 17.45 7.43 -19.58
CA ARG A 154 16.43 6.72 -20.39
C ARG A 154 15.76 5.56 -19.63
N ALA A 155 16.49 4.85 -18.78
CA ALA A 155 15.94 3.79 -17.95
C ALA A 155 14.90 4.35 -16.96
N PHE A 156 15.23 5.46 -16.28
CA PHE A 156 14.28 6.18 -15.41
C PHE A 156 13.03 6.63 -16.19
N ILE A 157 13.22 7.29 -17.33
CA ILE A 157 12.10 7.77 -18.16
C ILE A 157 11.22 6.63 -18.66
N THR A 158 11.80 5.49 -19.03
CA THR A 158 11.06 4.30 -19.50
C THR A 158 10.15 3.74 -18.40
N LEU A 159 10.59 3.84 -17.14
CA LEU A 159 9.80 3.48 -15.97
C LEU A 159 8.86 4.61 -15.51
N GLY A 160 8.91 5.77 -16.18
CA GLY A 160 8.15 6.96 -15.86
C GLY A 160 8.58 7.64 -14.56
N LEU A 161 9.83 7.43 -14.15
CA LEU A 161 10.46 8.03 -12.99
C LEU A 161 11.26 9.27 -13.42
N GLN A 162 11.38 10.24 -12.52
CA GLN A 162 12.21 11.41 -12.76
C GLN A 162 13.68 11.09 -12.43
N PRO A 163 14.60 11.23 -13.41
CA PRO A 163 16.03 11.02 -13.19
C PRO A 163 16.64 12.21 -12.44
N ASP A 164 17.73 11.95 -11.73
CA ASP A 164 18.54 13.01 -11.12
C ASP A 164 19.23 13.86 -12.20
N ASP A 165 19.46 15.13 -11.89
CA ASP A 165 20.08 16.07 -12.82
C ASP A 165 21.59 15.84 -12.94
N ASP A 166 22.23 15.52 -11.81
CA ASP A 166 23.67 15.29 -11.71
C ASP A 166 23.98 13.79 -11.69
N LEU A 167 23.90 13.15 -12.86
CA LEU A 167 24.28 11.75 -13.04
C LEU A 167 25.73 11.62 -13.51
N ASP A 168 26.49 10.75 -12.86
CA ASP A 168 27.84 10.40 -13.29
C ASP A 168 27.85 9.80 -14.71
N GLU A 169 28.91 10.05 -15.46
CA GLU A 169 29.07 9.52 -16.82
C GLU A 169 29.07 7.98 -16.86
N ARG A 170 29.37 7.33 -15.74
CA ARG A 170 29.46 5.87 -15.61
C ARG A 170 28.98 5.43 -14.24
N ILE A 171 27.80 4.81 -14.20
CA ILE A 171 27.13 4.34 -12.98
C ILE A 171 27.04 2.81 -13.05
N SER A 172 27.32 2.10 -11.96
CA SER A 172 27.22 0.64 -11.97
C SER A 172 25.79 0.16 -12.18
N SER A 173 25.59 -0.96 -12.88
CA SER A 173 24.25 -1.49 -13.15
C SER A 173 23.49 -1.84 -11.86
N ASP A 174 24.20 -2.33 -10.84
CA ASP A 174 23.62 -2.67 -9.55
C ASP A 174 23.17 -1.42 -8.79
N GLU A 175 23.94 -0.34 -8.85
CA GLU A 175 23.58 0.96 -8.29
C GLU A 175 22.35 1.54 -8.98
N VAL A 176 22.33 1.58 -10.33
CA VAL A 176 21.15 2.02 -11.09
C VAL A 176 19.91 1.19 -10.70
N LEU A 177 20.06 -0.13 -10.58
CA LEU A 177 18.96 -1.02 -10.18
C LEU A 177 18.45 -0.71 -8.77
N ASN A 178 19.36 -0.48 -7.82
CA ASN A 178 19.00 -0.15 -6.44
C ASN A 178 18.35 1.23 -6.34
N THR A 179 18.84 2.24 -7.06
CA THR A 179 18.24 3.58 -7.09
C THR A 179 16.85 3.55 -7.71
N LEU A 180 16.68 2.85 -8.84
CA LEU A 180 15.35 2.67 -9.45
C LEU A 180 14.37 1.96 -8.51
N ARG A 181 14.83 0.95 -7.77
CA ARG A 181 14.02 0.26 -6.76
C ARG A 181 13.60 1.20 -5.64
N GLN A 182 14.55 1.89 -5.02
CA GLN A 182 14.26 2.83 -3.93
C GLN A 182 13.30 3.92 -4.38
N ARG A 183 13.43 4.42 -5.62
CA ARG A 183 12.53 5.43 -6.16
C ARG A 183 11.10 4.89 -6.34
N GLN A 184 10.94 3.68 -6.89
CA GLN A 184 9.62 3.05 -7.01
C GLN A 184 8.98 2.77 -5.64
N GLU A 185 9.77 2.29 -4.68
CA GLU A 185 9.29 2.03 -3.31
C GLU A 185 8.84 3.33 -2.63
N SER A 186 9.63 4.41 -2.75
CA SER A 186 9.30 5.73 -2.23
C SER A 186 8.04 6.30 -2.89
N GLU A 187 7.92 6.25 -4.22
CA GLU A 187 6.72 6.74 -4.91
C GLU A 187 5.47 5.96 -4.52
N LEU A 188 5.61 4.64 -4.35
CA LEU A 188 4.49 3.81 -3.94
C LEU A 188 4.10 4.05 -2.49
N PHE A 189 5.07 4.26 -1.61
CA PHE A 189 4.81 4.67 -0.24
C PHE A 189 4.08 6.02 -0.19
N GLU A 190 4.57 7.04 -0.92
CA GLU A 190 3.89 8.34 -1.05
C GLU A 190 2.44 8.19 -1.54
N LEU A 191 2.21 7.35 -2.56
CA LEU A 191 0.87 7.09 -3.09
C LEU A 191 -0.04 6.44 -2.05
N LEU A 192 0.48 5.48 -1.28
CA LEU A 192 -0.28 4.80 -0.23
C LEU A 192 -0.60 5.76 0.93
N SER A 193 0.37 6.56 1.37
CA SER A 193 0.19 7.56 2.43
C SER A 193 -0.80 8.66 2.00
N ALA A 194 -0.69 9.18 0.78
CA ALA A 194 -1.62 10.19 0.27
C ALA A 194 -3.07 9.68 0.19
N GLY A 195 -3.28 8.37 0.01
CA GLY A 195 -4.60 7.75 0.07
C GLY A 195 -5.18 7.65 1.49
N MET A 196 -4.34 7.69 2.52
CA MET A 196 -4.74 7.59 3.93
C MET A 196 -5.09 8.94 4.56
N ASP A 197 -4.53 10.04 4.03
CA ASP A 197 -4.67 11.40 4.60
C ASP A 197 -5.86 12.20 4.06
N LEU A 198 -6.82 11.58 3.35
CA LEU A 198 -8.03 12.28 2.90
C LEU A 198 -8.93 12.60 4.11
N PRO A 199 -9.10 13.87 4.50
CA PRO A 199 -10.05 14.22 5.55
C PRO A 199 -11.46 13.82 5.08
N GLU A 200 -12.17 13.06 5.91
CA GLU A 200 -13.62 12.84 5.77
C GLU A 200 -14.32 14.20 5.96
N ASN A 201 -14.38 15.01 4.90
CA ASN A 201 -15.25 16.16 4.86
C ASN A 201 -16.69 15.65 4.79
N THR A 202 -17.23 15.48 5.98
CA THR A 202 -18.64 15.29 6.29
C THR A 202 -19.36 16.58 5.92
N GLU A 203 -19.69 16.76 4.64
CA GLU A 203 -20.67 17.76 4.24
C GLU A 203 -22.07 17.21 4.56
N SER A 204 -22.52 17.37 5.82
CA SER A 204 -23.95 17.45 6.08
C SER A 204 -24.39 18.90 5.83
N SER A 205 -24.68 19.21 4.58
CA SER A 205 -25.42 20.42 4.25
C SER A 205 -26.92 20.12 4.18
N LYS A 206 -27.69 21.11 4.64
CA LYS A 206 -29.13 21.35 4.42
C LYS A 206 -30.14 20.76 5.40
N SER A 207 -30.60 21.64 6.29
CA SER A 207 -32.04 21.91 6.37
C SER A 207 -32.28 23.37 5.99
N ASP A 208 -32.79 23.55 4.77
CA ASP A 208 -33.36 24.79 4.26
C ASP A 208 -34.80 24.99 4.79
N SER A 209 -35.19 26.27 4.84
CA SER A 209 -36.56 26.83 4.83
C SER A 209 -37.37 26.78 6.14
N SER A 210 -38.15 27.79 6.50
CA SER A 210 -38.94 28.70 5.64
C SER A 210 -39.26 30.05 6.29
N ASP A 211 -39.39 31.07 5.43
CA ASP A 211 -40.11 32.33 5.64
C ASP A 211 -41.49 32.12 6.28
N THR A 212 -41.87 32.90 7.31
CA THR A 212 -42.89 33.99 7.28
C THR A 212 -42.97 34.69 8.63
#